data_AF-A0A417YUM3-F1
#
_entry.id   AF-A0A417YUM3-F1
#
_cell.length_a   1.000
_cell.length_b   1.000
_cell.length_c   1.000
_cell.angle_alpha   90.00
_cell.angle_beta   90.00
_cell.angle_gamma   90.00
#
_symmetry.space_group_name_H-M   'P 1'
#
loop_
_entity.id
_entity.type
_entity.pdbx_description
1 polymer ?
#
loop_
_entity_poly.entity_id
_entity_poly.type
_entity_poly.pdbx_seq_one_letter_code
_entity_poly.pdbx_strand_id
1 'polypeptide(L)'
;MLFIIIACALLVAACLYFVIHPFFAKGMAAAADVREKGLDMESVYEAVNELEMDALMGKISREDFDSMKETYYRLAAQTVQQKTTVDEEILAALHTIRAGDKEG
;
A
#
# COMPACT_ATOMS: atom_id res chain seq x y z
N MET A 1 14.97 22.09 -43.28
CA MET A 1 15.05 20.65 -42.95
C MET A 1 15.56 20.44 -41.53
N LEU A 2 16.76 20.92 -41.16
CA LEU A 2 17.32 20.75 -39.80
C LEU A 2 16.43 21.31 -38.67
N PHE A 3 15.85 22.50 -38.86
CA PHE A 3 14.91 23.09 -37.89
C PHE A 3 13.65 22.25 -37.64
N ILE A 4 13.13 21.61 -38.68
CA ILE A 4 11.94 20.75 -38.57
C ILE A 4 12.28 19.48 -37.77
N ILE A 5 13.46 18.91 -38.01
CA ILE A 5 13.95 17.73 -37.28
C ILE A 5 14.13 18.05 -35.80
N ILE A 6 14.70 19.20 -35.46
CA ILE A 6 14.88 19.65 -34.06
C ILE A 6 13.52 19.87 -33.39
N ALA A 7 12.58 20.53 -34.07
CA ALA A 7 11.23 20.75 -33.54
C ALA A 7 10.49 19.43 -33.26
N CYS A 8 10.56 18.47 -34.19
CA CYS A 8 9.99 17.14 -33.99
C CYS A 8 10.64 16.40 -32.82
N ALA A 9 11.97 16.46 -32.70
CA ALA A 9 12.69 15.80 -31.60
C ALA A 9 12.30 16.35 -30.23
N LEU A 10 12.17 17.69 -30.10
CA LEU A 10 11.73 18.34 -28.87
C LEU A 10 10.28 17.98 -28.51
N LEU A 11 9.40 17.91 -29.50
CA LEU A 11 8.00 17.53 -29.30
C LEU A 11 7.89 16.08 -28.81
N VAL A 12 8.61 15.15 -29.44
CA VAL A 12 8.64 13.74 -29.01
C VAL A 12 9.21 13.62 -27.60
N ALA A 13 10.29 14.33 -27.27
CA ALA A 13 10.87 14.34 -25.93
C ALA A 13 9.89 14.86 -24.87
N ALA A 14 9.15 15.92 -25.17
CA ALA A 14 8.12 16.46 -24.28
C ALA A 14 6.96 15.48 -24.07
N CYS A 15 6.49 14.81 -25.14
CA CYS A 15 5.47 13.78 -25.04
C CYS A 15 5.94 12.59 -24.18
N LEU A 16 7.16 12.11 -24.40
CA LEU A 16 7.74 11.03 -23.60
C LEU A 16 7.90 11.44 -22.13
N TYR A 17 8.35 12.66 -21.88
CA TYR A 17 8.43 13.19 -20.52
C TYR A 17 7.06 13.18 -19.83
N PHE A 18 6.00 13.65 -20.50
CA PHE A 18 4.66 13.68 -19.91
C PHE A 18 4.09 12.29 -19.63
N VAL A 19 4.45 11.28 -20.45
CA VAL A 19 4.02 9.88 -20.26
C VAL A 19 4.82 9.19 -19.15
N ILE A 20 6.13 9.43 -19.06
CA ILE A 20 7.02 8.76 -18.09
C ILE A 20 6.94 9.45 -16.71
N HIS A 21 6.71 10.76 -16.66
CA HIS A 21 6.61 11.54 -15.42
C HIS A 21 5.61 10.97 -14.39
N PRO A 22 4.34 10.62 -14.71
CA PRO A 22 3.42 10.06 -13.73
C PRO A 22 3.88 8.70 -13.19
N PHE A 23 4.65 7.92 -13.96
CA PHE A 23 5.19 6.63 -13.50
C PHE A 23 6.32 6.81 -12.48
N PHE A 24 7.18 7.82 -12.64
CA PHE A 24 8.25 8.12 -11.68
C PHE A 24 7.76 8.91 -10.47
N ALA A 25 6.80 9.84 -10.66
CA ALA A 25 6.21 10.61 -9.56
C ALA A 25 5.38 9.73 -8.61
N LYS A 26 4.72 8.69 -9.14
CA LYS A 26 3.95 7.74 -8.32
C LYS A 26 4.85 6.86 -7.44
N GLY A 27 6.10 6.61 -7.85
CA GLY A 27 7.07 5.87 -7.04
C GLY A 27 7.58 6.63 -5.81
N MET A 28 7.67 7.97 -5.87
CA MET A 28 8.22 8.78 -4.77
C MET A 28 7.15 9.27 -3.79
N ALA A 29 5.91 9.49 -4.26
CA ALA A 29 4.78 9.83 -3.39
C ALA A 29 4.17 8.58 -2.70
N ALA A 30 4.08 7.44 -3.40
CA ALA A 30 3.55 6.21 -2.79
C ALA A 30 4.51 5.57 -1.79
N ALA A 31 5.84 5.70 -1.97
CA ALA A 31 6.81 5.16 -1.02
C ALA A 31 6.86 5.93 0.32
N ALA A 32 6.47 7.20 0.33
CA ALA A 32 6.42 8.03 1.54
C ALA A 32 5.13 7.81 2.34
N ASP A 33 3.99 7.60 1.67
CA ASP A 33 2.66 7.47 2.31
C ASP A 33 2.37 6.02 2.81
N VAL A 34 2.92 5.00 2.13
CA VAL A 34 2.72 3.58 2.50
C VAL A 34 3.51 3.19 3.76
N ARG A 35 4.51 3.98 4.18
CA ARG A 35 5.37 3.60 5.31
C ARG A 35 4.74 3.86 6.69
N GLU A 36 3.69 4.68 6.78
CA GLU A 36 3.10 5.07 8.08
C GLU A 36 1.69 4.50 8.32
N LYS A 37 0.90 4.26 7.26
CA LYS A 37 -0.37 3.53 7.37
C LYS A 37 -0.13 2.03 7.18
N GLY A 38 0.07 1.33 8.29
CA GLY A 38 -0.10 -0.12 8.31
C GLY A 38 -1.43 -0.52 7.66
N LEU A 39 -1.48 -1.71 7.06
CA LEU A 39 -2.65 -2.24 6.36
C LEU A 39 -3.89 -2.18 7.27
N ASP A 40 -4.74 -1.18 7.06
CA ASP A 40 -5.89 -0.90 7.93
C ASP A 40 -7.07 -1.78 7.52
N MET A 41 -7.87 -2.22 8.48
CA MET A 41 -9.00 -3.11 8.20
C MET A 41 -10.00 -2.48 7.24
N GLU A 42 -10.21 -1.17 7.30
CA GLU A 42 -11.06 -0.42 6.37
C GLU A 42 -10.59 -0.60 4.91
N SER A 43 -9.28 -0.47 4.66
CA SER A 43 -8.70 -0.64 3.32
C SER A 43 -8.88 -2.06 2.75
N VAL A 44 -8.89 -3.06 3.64
CA VAL A 44 -9.12 -4.46 3.27
C VAL A 44 -10.58 -4.68 2.90
N TYR A 45 -11.51 -4.08 3.64
CA TYR A 45 -12.93 -4.16 3.31
C TYR A 45 -13.25 -3.46 1.99
N GLU A 46 -12.67 -2.30 1.73
CA GLU A 46 -12.83 -1.60 0.45
C GLU A 46 -12.33 -2.44 -0.73
N ALA A 47 -11.13 -3.02 -0.61
CA ALA A 47 -10.54 -3.86 -1.64
C ALA A 47 -11.40 -5.12 -1.92
N VAL A 48 -11.89 -5.79 -0.86
CA VAL A 48 -12.77 -6.96 -1.00
C VAL A 48 -14.12 -6.58 -1.63
N ASN A 49 -14.66 -5.41 -1.31
CA ASN A 49 -15.90 -4.92 -1.89
C ASN A 49 -15.77 -4.63 -3.39
N GLU A 50 -14.65 -4.03 -3.83
CA GLU A 50 -14.36 -3.85 -5.25
C GLU A 50 -14.22 -5.18 -5.98
N LEU A 51 -13.52 -6.14 -5.37
CA LEU A 51 -13.39 -7.52 -5.86
C LEU A 51 -14.75 -8.22 -6.01
N GLU A 52 -15.66 -8.02 -5.06
CA GLU A 52 -17.01 -8.59 -5.12
C GLU A 52 -17.80 -7.99 -6.28
N MET A 53 -17.70 -6.67 -6.48
CA MET A 53 -18.31 -5.99 -7.62
C MET A 53 -17.76 -6.51 -8.95
N ASP A 54 -16.45 -6.74 -9.05
CA ASP A 54 -15.83 -7.31 -10.25
C ASP A 54 -16.28 -8.75 -10.54
N ALA A 55 -16.49 -9.56 -9.49
CA ALA A 55 -17.04 -10.91 -9.63
C ALA A 55 -18.51 -10.88 -10.07
N LEU A 56 -19.32 -9.98 -9.51
CA LEU A 56 -20.72 -9.77 -9.91
C LEU A 56 -20.85 -9.30 -11.36
N MET A 57 -19.90 -8.49 -11.82
CA MET A 57 -19.81 -8.03 -13.21
C MET A 57 -19.21 -9.08 -14.16
N GLY A 58 -18.79 -10.24 -13.64
CA GLY A 58 -18.18 -11.32 -14.42
C GLY A 58 -16.79 -10.99 -14.97
N LYS A 59 -16.09 -9.99 -14.40
CA LYS A 59 -14.70 -9.68 -14.76
C LYS A 59 -13.72 -10.71 -14.21
N ILE A 60 -14.08 -11.35 -13.10
CA ILE A 60 -13.35 -12.45 -12.47
C ILE A 60 -14.32 -13.60 -12.14
N SER A 61 -13.80 -14.81 -12.00
CA SER A 61 -14.61 -15.95 -11.57
C SER A 61 -14.97 -15.86 -10.09
N ARG A 62 -16.03 -16.55 -9.68
CA ARG A 62 -16.44 -16.64 -8.27
C ARG A 62 -15.37 -17.33 -7.43
N GLU A 63 -14.70 -18.34 -7.99
CA GLU A 63 -13.62 -19.10 -7.34
C GLU A 63 -12.38 -18.23 -7.12
N ASP A 64 -12.01 -17.40 -8.10
CA ASP A 64 -10.90 -16.45 -7.96
C ASP A 64 -11.21 -15.40 -6.88
N PHE A 65 -12.45 -14.90 -6.86
CA PHE A 65 -12.91 -13.97 -5.82
C PHE A 65 -12.78 -14.57 -4.42
N ASP A 66 -13.28 -15.79 -4.20
CA ASP A 66 -13.27 -16.43 -2.88
C ASP A 66 -11.82 -16.67 -2.40
N SER A 67 -10.93 -17.10 -3.29
CA SER A 67 -9.50 -17.28 -3.01
C SER A 67 -8.78 -15.97 -2.65
N MET A 68 -9.06 -14.90 -3.40
CA MET A 68 -8.49 -13.58 -3.15
C MET A 68 -9.01 -12.99 -1.82
N LYS A 69 -10.32 -13.05 -1.58
CA LYS A 69 -10.95 -12.60 -0.33
C LYS A 69 -10.33 -13.24 0.90
N GLU A 70 -10.12 -14.56 0.89
CA GLU A 70 -9.47 -15.26 1.99
C GLU A 70 -8.04 -14.78 2.22
N THR A 71 -7.29 -14.54 1.14
CA THR A 71 -5.93 -14.03 1.22
C THR A 71 -5.85 -12.63 1.81
N TYR A 72 -6.76 -11.73 1.42
CA TYR A 72 -6.84 -10.38 1.97
C TYR A 72 -7.15 -10.38 3.47
N TYR A 73 -8.12 -11.19 3.91
CA TYR A 73 -8.44 -11.29 5.34
C TYR A 73 -7.32 -11.93 6.16
N ARG A 74 -6.62 -12.93 5.62
CA ARG A 74 -5.46 -13.53 6.28
C ARG A 74 -4.35 -12.50 6.48
N LEU A 75 -4.06 -11.69 5.47
CA LEU A 75 -3.05 -10.63 5.55
C LEU A 75 -3.43 -9.56 6.59
N ALA A 76 -4.70 -9.20 6.63
CA ALA A 76 -5.22 -8.26 7.63
C ALA A 76 -5.10 -8.82 9.05
N ALA A 77 -5.47 -10.08 9.25
CA ALA A 77 -5.37 -10.76 10.55
C ALA A 77 -3.92 -10.85 11.05
N GLN A 78 -2.96 -11.17 10.17
CA GLN A 78 -1.54 -11.20 10.51
C GLN A 78 -1.04 -9.81 10.95
N THR A 79 -1.46 -8.76 10.25
CA THR A 79 -1.08 -7.37 10.55
C THR A 79 -1.60 -6.95 11.93
N VAL A 80 -2.85 -7.30 12.26
CA VAL A 80 -3.45 -7.02 13.57
C VAL A 80 -2.72 -7.77 14.68
N GLN A 81 -2.45 -9.07 14.51
CA GLN A 81 -1.73 -9.86 15.52
C GLN A 81 -0.32 -9.31 15.79
N GLN A 82 0.41 -8.95 14.74
CA GLN A 82 1.75 -8.38 14.87
C GLN A 82 1.72 -7.05 15.65
N LYS A 83 0.73 -6.19 15.39
CA LYS A 83 0.57 -4.93 16.12
C LYS A 83 0.28 -5.17 17.61
N THR A 84 -0.61 -6.11 17.94
CA THR A 84 -0.93 -6.45 19.33
C THR A 84 0.28 -6.97 20.10
N THR A 85 1.07 -7.87 19.53
CA THR A 85 2.28 -8.39 20.18
C THR A 85 3.32 -7.30 20.44
N VAL A 86 3.53 -6.40 19.48
CA VAL A 86 4.46 -5.26 19.64
C VAL A 86 3.98 -4.32 20.76
N ASP A 87 2.68 -4.04 20.83
CA ASP A 87 2.12 -3.19 21.89
C ASP A 87 2.29 -3.83 23.28
N GLU A 88 2.13 -5.15 23.41
CA GLU A 88 2.37 -5.90 24.65
C GLU A 88 3.83 -5.88 25.10
N GLU A 89 4.78 -6.09 24.17
CA GLU A 89 6.22 -6.03 24.45
C GLU A 89 6.66 -4.63 24.91
N ILE A 90 6.13 -3.58 24.27
CA ILE A 90 6.41 -2.18 24.65
C ILE A 90 5.86 -1.89 26.06
N LEU A 91 4.64 -2.34 26.37
CA LEU A 91 4.04 -2.20 27.70
C LEU A 91 4.85 -2.92 28.79
N ALA A 92 5.33 -4.14 28.51
CA ALA A 92 6.17 -4.91 29.43
C ALA A 92 7.53 -4.21 29.68
N ALA A 93 8.16 -3.67 28.64
CA ALA A 93 9.41 -2.92 28.74
C ALA A 93 9.23 -1.63 29.56
N LEU A 94 8.15 -0.87 29.32
CA LEU A 94 7.82 0.33 30.09
C LEU A 94 7.61 0.04 31.58
N HIS A 95 6.95 -1.06 31.91
CA HIS A 95 6.74 -1.48 33.30
C HIS A 95 8.05 -1.80 34.01
N THR A 96 8.99 -2.44 33.30
CA THR A 96 10.31 -2.80 33.84
C THR A 96 11.16 -1.56 34.12
N ILE A 97 11.17 -0.59 33.20
CA ILE A 97 11.86 0.69 33.38
C ILE A 97 11.28 1.47 34.57
N ARG A 98 9.94 1.53 34.67
CA ARG A 98 9.26 2.23 35.77
C ARG A 98 9.47 1.56 37.14
N ALA A 99 9.67 0.25 37.18
CA ALA A 99 9.97 -0.48 38.41
C ALA A 99 11.41 -0.24 38.88
N GLY A 100 12.38 -0.13 37.96
CA GLY A 100 13.79 0.15 38.29
C GLY A 100 14.04 1.56 38.83
N ASP A 101 13.19 2.53 38.49
CA ASP A 101 13.31 3.93 38.95
C ASP A 101 12.85 4.16 40.41
N LYS A 102 12.27 3.13 41.07
CA LYS A 102 11.79 3.22 42.46
C LYS A 102 12.76 2.70 43.53
N GLU A 103 13.92 2.18 43.13
CA GLU A 103 14.95 1.69 44.05
C GLU A 103 16.21 2.60 44.10
N GLY A 104 16.15 3.81 43.55
CA GLY A 104 17.21 4.83 43.59
C GLY A 104 16.97 5.93 44.61
#